data_AF-A0A7K2T6T8-F1
#
_entry.id   AF-A0A7K2T6T8-F1
#
_cell.length_a   1.000
_cell.length_b   1.000
_cell.length_c   1.000
_cell.angle_alpha   90.00
_cell.angle_beta   90.00
_cell.angle_gamma   90.00
#
_symmetry.space_group_name_H-M   'P 1'
#
loop_
_entity.id
_entity.type
_entity.pdbx_description
1 polymer ?
#
loop_
_entity_poly.entity_id
_entity_poly.type
_entity_poly.pdbx_seq_one_letter_code
_entity_poly.pdbx_strand_id
1 'polypeptide(L)'
;MTTTNHTIPAEVAAHVLSHFGRGGYPASDWTEALISLIDRADMVHRAKLCTAFPAYGAAIALAKYDQNGITVLRQLTGQKATGLLCTNCGGNAGPFNLTTGQCENCADGNQQ
;
A
#
# COMPACT_ATOMS: atom_id res chain seq x y z
N MET A 1 -8.42 8.29 -19.94
CA MET A 1 -7.41 9.20 -19.36
C MET A 1 -6.88 8.54 -18.10
N THR A 2 -5.70 7.92 -18.17
CA THR A 2 -5.04 7.26 -17.04
C THR A 2 -4.28 8.29 -16.23
N THR A 3 -4.83 8.69 -15.09
CA THR A 3 -4.18 9.64 -14.18
C THR A 3 -2.93 9.01 -13.60
N THR A 4 -1.77 9.37 -14.15
CA THR A 4 -0.44 9.11 -13.59
C THR A 4 -0.25 9.99 -12.35
N ASN A 5 -0.99 9.70 -11.27
CA ASN A 5 -0.68 10.30 -9.98
C ASN A 5 0.61 9.65 -9.49
N HIS A 6 1.66 10.45 -9.33
CA HIS A 6 3.02 10.07 -8.94
C HIS A 6 3.10 9.64 -7.46
N THR A 7 2.11 8.88 -7.02
CA THR A 7 1.85 8.42 -5.66
C THR A 7 2.03 6.92 -5.66
N ILE A 8 2.86 6.41 -4.74
CA ILE A 8 3.20 4.99 -4.58
C ILE A 8 1.97 4.10 -4.87
N PRO A 9 2.03 3.20 -5.87
CA PRO A 9 0.93 2.31 -6.20
C PRO A 9 0.57 1.42 -5.02
N ALA A 10 -0.72 1.07 -4.89
CA ALA A 10 -1.21 0.16 -3.85
C ALA A 10 -0.48 -1.19 -3.87
N GLU A 11 -0.19 -1.72 -5.05
CA GLU A 11 0.61 -2.95 -5.22
C GLU A 11 2.02 -2.82 -4.64
N VAL A 12 2.71 -1.72 -4.91
CA VAL A 12 4.07 -1.44 -4.43
C VAL A 12 4.07 -1.32 -2.91
N ALA A 13 3.07 -0.65 -2.35
CA ALA A 13 2.91 -0.55 -0.91
C ALA A 13 2.66 -1.92 -0.26
N ALA A 14 1.88 -2.81 -0.89
CA ALA A 14 1.60 -4.15 -0.39
C ALA A 14 2.85 -5.03 -0.41
N HIS A 15 3.62 -4.99 -1.50
CA HIS A 15 4.89 -5.69 -1.63
C HIS A 15 5.90 -5.27 -0.55
N VAL A 16 6.04 -3.95 -0.34
CA VAL A 16 6.96 -3.40 0.67
C VAL A 16 6.49 -3.75 2.08
N LEU A 17 5.19 -3.65 2.38
CA LEU A 17 4.64 -4.09 3.66
C LEU A 17 4.89 -5.58 3.93
N SER A 18 4.77 -6.42 2.89
CA SER A 18 5.03 -7.85 2.99
C SER A 18 6.50 -8.12 3.30
N HIS A 19 7.42 -7.40 2.66
CA HIS A 19 8.85 -7.49 2.94
C HIS A 19 9.21 -7.12 4.38
N PHE A 20 8.54 -6.12 4.96
CA PHE A 20 8.72 -5.74 6.37
C PHE A 20 7.92 -6.61 7.36
N GLY A 21 7.16 -7.60 6.89
CA GLY A 21 6.34 -8.48 7.73
C GLY A 21 5.15 -7.79 8.40
N ARG A 22 4.65 -6.67 7.83
CA ARG A 22 3.61 -5.82 8.44
C ARG A 22 2.25 -5.87 7.74
N GLY A 23 2.01 -6.89 6.91
CA GLY A 23 0.80 -7.12 6.12
C GLY A 23 1.06 -7.05 4.60
N GLY A 24 0.02 -7.17 3.78
CA GLY A 24 0.15 -7.18 2.31
C GLY A 24 0.37 -8.58 1.71
N TYR A 25 0.65 -8.63 0.40
CA TYR A 25 0.96 -9.85 -0.33
C TYR A 25 2.40 -9.82 -0.83
N PRO A 26 3.09 -10.97 -0.90
CA PRO A 26 4.45 -11.03 -1.36
C PRO A 26 4.52 -10.66 -2.84
N ALA A 27 5.61 -9.99 -3.21
CA ALA A 27 5.89 -9.69 -4.60
C ALA A 27 6.43 -10.94 -5.32
N SER A 28 6.54 -10.86 -6.65
CA SER A 28 7.32 -11.83 -7.41
C SER A 28 8.79 -11.85 -6.95
N ASP A 29 9.47 -12.99 -7.11
CA ASP A 29 10.87 -13.21 -6.70
C ASP A 29 11.83 -12.08 -7.14
N TRP A 30 11.70 -11.64 -8.39
CA TRP A 30 12.48 -10.52 -8.92
C TRP A 30 12.23 -9.20 -8.17
N THR A 31 10.97 -8.91 -7.84
CA THR A 31 10.58 -7.69 -7.13
C THR A 31 10.99 -7.75 -5.68
N GLU A 32 10.91 -8.92 -5.04
CA GLU A 32 11.41 -9.12 -3.68
C GLU A 32 12.94 -8.91 -3.60
N ALA A 33 13.67 -9.42 -4.59
CA ALA A 33 15.10 -9.18 -4.73
C ALA A 33 15.41 -7.68 -4.96
N LEU A 34 14.60 -6.97 -5.75
CA LEU A 34 14.71 -5.52 -5.94
C LEU A 34 14.48 -4.76 -4.63
N ILE A 35 13.42 -5.07 -3.88
CA ILE A 35 13.11 -4.43 -2.59
C ILE A 35 14.26 -4.65 -1.60
N SER A 36 14.72 -5.89 -1.49
CA SER A 36 15.86 -6.25 -0.62
C SER A 36 17.14 -5.54 -1.05
N LEU A 37 17.37 -5.39 -2.36
CA LEU A 37 18.52 -4.67 -2.92
C LEU A 37 18.48 -3.18 -2.56
N ILE A 38 17.32 -2.53 -2.66
CA ILE A 38 17.15 -1.12 -2.31
C ILE A 38 17.29 -0.91 -0.80
N ASP A 39 16.78 -1.83 0.03
CA ASP A 39 16.88 -1.74 1.49
C ASP A 39 18.33 -1.83 1.98
N ARG A 40 19.12 -2.74 1.41
CA ARG A 40 20.53 -2.99 1.79
C ARG A 40 21.53 -2.04 1.14
N ALA A 41 21.16 -1.32 0.07
CA ALA A 41 22.08 -0.49 -0.69
C ALA A 41 22.56 0.73 0.11
N ASP A 42 23.84 1.08 -0.04
CA ASP A 42 24.40 2.34 0.44
C ASP A 42 23.71 3.55 -0.18
N MET A 43 23.79 4.71 0.47
CA MET A 43 23.09 5.94 0.06
C MET A 43 23.26 6.29 -1.42
N VAL A 44 24.47 6.10 -1.98
CA VAL A 44 24.77 6.39 -3.39
C VAL A 44 24.09 5.41 -4.36
N HIS A 45 24.14 4.11 -4.07
CA HIS A 45 23.51 3.09 -4.91
C HIS A 45 22.00 3.09 -4.77
N ARG A 46 21.52 3.34 -3.55
CA ARG A 46 20.11 3.56 -3.26
C ARG A 46 19.57 4.77 -4.03
N ALA A 47 20.29 5.89 -4.06
CA ALA A 47 19.87 7.05 -4.85
C ALA A 47 19.69 6.70 -6.34
N LYS A 48 20.65 5.97 -6.94
CA LYS A 48 20.55 5.49 -8.32
C LYS A 48 19.35 4.55 -8.54
N LEU A 49 19.13 3.61 -7.62
CA LEU A 49 17.98 2.69 -7.68
C LEU A 49 16.65 3.42 -7.49
N CYS A 50 16.58 4.42 -6.59
CA CYS A 50 15.41 5.27 -6.43
C CYS A 50 15.13 6.11 -7.68
N THR A 51 16.16 6.53 -8.43
CA THR A 51 15.97 7.21 -9.72
C THR A 51 15.36 6.27 -10.77
N ALA A 52 15.82 5.01 -10.81
CA ALA A 52 15.29 4.02 -11.75
C ALA A 52 13.91 3.48 -11.36
N PHE A 53 13.65 3.31 -10.06
CA PHE A 53 12.43 2.75 -9.48
C PHE A 53 11.86 3.68 -8.40
N PRO A 54 11.29 4.84 -8.78
CA PRO A 54 10.89 5.89 -7.84
C PRO A 54 9.79 5.42 -6.87
N ALA A 55 8.84 4.61 -7.33
CA ALA A 55 7.75 4.11 -6.49
C ALA A 55 8.25 3.20 -5.35
N TYR A 56 9.12 2.24 -5.66
CA TYR A 56 9.70 1.33 -4.66
C TYR A 56 10.65 2.07 -3.73
N GLY A 57 11.47 2.98 -4.26
CA GLY A 57 12.37 3.81 -3.46
C GLY A 57 11.64 4.68 -2.45
N ALA A 58 10.55 5.34 -2.87
CA ALA A 58 9.70 6.14 -2.00
C ALA A 58 9.00 5.29 -0.93
N ALA A 59 8.48 4.12 -1.30
CA ALA A 59 7.83 3.21 -0.35
C ALA A 59 8.80 2.68 0.72
N ILE A 60 10.02 2.30 0.35
CA ILE A 60 11.05 1.84 1.29
C ILE A 60 11.56 3.00 2.16
N ALA A 61 11.68 4.22 1.62
CA ALA A 61 12.01 5.40 2.40
C ALA A 61 10.96 5.70 3.47
N LEU A 62 9.68 5.67 3.10
CA LEU A 62 8.57 5.77 4.04
C LEU A 62 8.63 4.67 5.11
N ALA A 63 8.77 3.40 4.71
CA ALA A 63 8.80 2.28 5.65
C ALA A 63 9.96 2.34 6.66
N LYS A 64 11.14 2.85 6.24
CA LYS A 64 12.38 2.79 7.02
C LYS A 64 12.65 4.05 7.86
N TYR A 65 12.31 5.23 7.33
CA TYR A 65 12.66 6.51 7.95
C TYR A 65 11.46 7.25 8.55
N ASP A 66 10.24 6.96 8.10
CA ASP A 66 9.06 7.64 8.60
C ASP A 66 8.42 6.81 9.72
N GLN A 67 8.24 7.43 10.89
CA GLN A 67 7.64 6.77 12.05
C GLN A 67 6.20 6.30 11.78
N ASN A 68 5.49 6.99 10.87
CA ASN A 68 4.14 6.64 10.44
C ASN A 68 4.10 6.00 9.05
N GLY A 69 5.26 5.72 8.43
CA GLY A 69 5.30 5.32 7.03
C GLY A 69 4.63 3.99 6.74
N ILE A 70 4.66 3.06 7.69
CA ILE A 70 3.90 1.80 7.59
C ILE A 70 2.40 2.04 7.61
N THR A 71 1.91 2.98 8.42
CA THR A 71 0.49 3.36 8.46
C THR A 71 0.06 3.98 7.15
N VAL A 72 0.89 4.86 6.59
CA VAL A 72 0.66 5.50 5.28
C VAL A 72 0.65 4.45 4.17
N LEU A 73 1.62 3.54 4.15
CA LEU A 73 1.66 2.44 3.17
C LEU A 73 0.42 1.57 3.28
N ARG A 74 -0.03 1.25 4.50
CA ARG A 74 -1.24 0.45 4.70
C ARG A 74 -2.47 1.17 4.15
N GLN A 75 -2.62 2.47 4.41
CA GLN A 75 -3.68 3.29 3.80
C GLN A 75 -3.63 3.29 2.26
N LEU A 76 -2.43 3.34 1.67
CA LEU A 76 -2.23 3.32 0.22
C LEU A 76 -2.59 1.98 -0.42
N THR A 77 -2.42 0.85 0.27
CA THR A 77 -2.83 -0.48 -0.24
C THR A 77 -4.35 -0.68 -0.33
N GLY A 78 -5.16 0.27 0.16
CA GLY A 78 -6.58 0.02 0.39
C GLY A 78 -6.85 -0.93 1.56
N GLN A 79 -5.81 -1.47 2.22
CA GLN A 79 -5.92 -1.97 3.59
C GLN A 79 -6.11 -0.78 4.52
N LYS A 80 -7.29 -0.15 4.49
CA LYS A 80 -7.75 0.58 5.67
C LYS A 80 -7.59 -0.38 6.85
N ALA A 81 -6.93 0.10 7.91
CA ALA A 81 -6.77 -0.62 9.17
C ALA A 81 -8.05 -1.43 9.42
N THR A 82 -7.88 -2.75 9.52
CA THR A 82 -8.92 -3.76 9.77
C THR A 82 -9.74 -3.35 11.00
N GLY A 83 -10.75 -2.52 10.75
CA GLY A 83 -11.43 -1.73 11.77
C GLY A 83 -12.47 -0.75 11.21
N LEU A 84 -12.52 -0.53 9.88
CA LEU A 84 -13.73 0.02 9.27
C LEU A 84 -14.77 -1.11 9.18
N LEU A 85 -15.73 -1.10 10.10
CA LEU A 85 -16.98 -1.83 9.91
C LEU A 85 -17.90 -0.97 9.06
N CYS A 86 -18.61 -1.57 8.12
CA CYS A 86 -19.63 -0.86 7.36
C CYS A 86 -20.68 -0.34 8.34
N THR A 87 -20.94 0.97 8.33
CA THR A 87 -21.94 1.58 9.22
C THR A 87 -23.34 0.99 9.03
N ASN A 88 -23.63 0.40 7.85
CA ASN A 88 -24.91 -0.23 7.54
C ASN A 88 -24.96 -1.74 7.89
N CYS A 89 -24.13 -2.60 7.28
CA CYS A 89 -24.19 -4.05 7.50
C CYS A 89 -23.25 -4.60 8.59
N GLY A 90 -22.38 -3.77 9.19
CA GLY A 90 -21.36 -4.23 10.14
C GLY A 90 -20.27 -5.13 9.54
N GLY A 91 -20.29 -5.37 8.22
CA GLY A 91 -19.28 -6.17 7.54
C GLY A 91 -17.93 -5.46 7.45
N ASN A 92 -16.85 -6.24 7.49
CA ASN A 92 -15.47 -5.79 7.26
C ASN A 92 -14.94 -6.20 5.86
N ALA A 93 -15.81 -6.78 5.03
CA ALA A 93 -15.48 -7.30 3.72
C ALA A 93 -15.91 -6.32 2.62
N GLY A 94 -14.97 -6.01 1.72
CA GLY A 94 -15.19 -5.24 0.51
C GLY A 94 -14.58 -3.83 0.53
N PRO A 95 -14.33 -3.22 -0.64
CA PRO A 95 -14.04 -1.80 -0.75
C PRO A 95 -15.14 -0.96 -0.07
N PHE A 96 -14.69 -0.01 0.76
CA PHE A 96 -15.56 0.94 1.44
C PHE A 96 -15.60 2.27 0.71
N ASN A 97 -16.79 2.83 0.55
CA ASN A 97 -16.97 4.21 0.14
C ASN A 97 -16.53 5.14 1.28
N LEU A 98 -15.47 5.91 1.04
CA LEU A 98 -14.82 6.75 2.04
C LEU A 98 -15.66 7.95 2.48
N THR A 99 -16.62 8.36 1.65
CA THR A 99 -17.51 9.49 1.92
C THR A 99 -18.65 9.08 2.85
N THR A 100 -19.15 7.84 2.73
CA THR A 100 -20.31 7.35 3.49
C THR A 100 -19.95 6.34 4.59
N GLY A 101 -18.73 5.77 4.57
CA GLY A 101 -18.32 4.72 5.50
C GLY A 101 -19.04 3.37 5.27
N GLN A 102 -19.66 3.18 4.11
CA GLN A 102 -20.40 1.97 3.75
C GLN A 102 -19.58 1.07 2.82
N CYS A 103 -19.77 -0.24 2.88
CA CYS A 103 -19.25 -1.14 1.84
C CYS A 103 -20.00 -0.94 0.52
N GLU A 104 -19.40 -1.31 -0.61
CA GLU A 104 -19.99 -1.19 -1.95
C GLU A 104 -21.42 -1.73 -2.04
N ASN A 105 -21.68 -2.90 -1.45
CA ASN A 105 -23.00 -3.53 -1.50
C ASN A 105 -24.08 -2.71 -0.75
N CYS A 106 -23.69 -2.02 0.32
CA CYS A 106 -24.56 -1.12 1.06
C CYS A 106 -24.67 0.27 0.44
N ALA A 107 -23.66 0.69 -0.34
CA ALA A 107 -23.66 1.98 -1.03
C ALA A 107 -24.55 1.95 -2.29
N ASP A 108 -24.57 0.82 -3.01
CA ASP A 108 -25.39 0.61 -4.21
C ASP A 108 -26.85 0.20 -3.92
N GLY A 109 -27.24 0.08 -2.65
CA GLY A 109 -28.63 -0.24 -2.25
C GLY A 109 -29.05 -1.70 -2.53
N ASN A 110 -28.11 -2.60 -2.80
CA ASN A 110 -28.40 -4.01 -3.09
C ASN A 110 -28.47 -4.84 -1.79
N GLN A 111 -29.50 -4.59 -0.97
CA GLN A 111 -29.85 -5.48 0.15
C GLN A 111 -30.77 -6.60 -0.37
N GLN A 112 -30.17 -7.73 -0.75
CA GLN A 112 -30.88 -9.01 -0.81
C GLN A 112 -30.50 -9.86 0.40
#